data_AF-A0A1A7Y4L8-F1
#
_entry.id   AF-A0A1A7Y4L8-F1
#
_cell.length_a   1.000
_cell.length_b   1.000
_cell.length_c   1.000
_cell.angle_alpha   90.00
_cell.angle_beta   90.00
_cell.angle_gamma   90.00
#
_symmetry.space_group_name_H-M   'P 1'
#
loop_
_entity.id
_entity.type
_entity.pdbx_description
1 polymer ?
#
loop_
_entity_poly.entity_id
_entity_poly.type
_entity_poly.pdbx_seq_one_letter_code
_entity_poly.pdbx_strand_id
1 'polypeptide(L)'
;SITVSRLHLRGRTCLLNCFQKVDTFLHRSVGTDAAVAQSETTPRDGREAKDGRRSLHAVQAERQEQAEKSVLISCQSRTSEKKFLKYLSRHGHIQKYFFYESYGVYAVVEFASRDGVASLLEAATIPSISHESMVPFKSRLMSLRSVDSLNHQSSLQCRPQTSVSISELIHRLSSEESVEQQITSLTEVYQLTEENSRLRFLVCSLLKDIAAAYFPECTIRPFGSSVNGFGKLGCDLDMFLDLDSISGWNVKQP
;
A
#
# COMPACT_ATOMS: atom_id res chain seq x y z
N SER A 1 21.34 -3.30 -20.85
CA SER A 1 20.14 -4.12 -20.65
C SER A 1 19.60 -3.95 -19.23
N ILE A 2 18.29 -4.11 -19.02
CA ILE A 2 17.65 -4.07 -17.69
C ILE A 2 17.22 -5.50 -17.34
N THR A 3 17.63 -5.98 -16.17
CA THR A 3 17.29 -7.34 -15.68
C THR A 3 16.55 -7.22 -14.35
N VAL A 4 15.33 -7.76 -14.28
CA VAL A 4 14.61 -7.91 -13.00
C VAL A 4 15.03 -9.22 -12.35
N SER A 5 15.25 -9.17 -11.05
CA SER A 5 15.59 -10.30 -10.19
C SER A 5 14.77 -10.23 -8.91
N ARG A 6 14.79 -11.23 -8.05
CA ARG A 6 13.97 -11.22 -6.82
C ARG A 6 14.66 -10.47 -5.67
N LEU A 7 13.89 -9.82 -4.79
CA LEU A 7 14.43 -9.07 -3.65
C LEU A 7 14.73 -9.99 -2.45
N HIS A 8 15.89 -9.80 -1.82
CA HIS A 8 16.31 -10.52 -0.61
C HIS A 8 15.89 -9.76 0.65
N LEU A 9 15.17 -10.41 1.56
CA LEU A 9 14.78 -9.84 2.86
C LEU A 9 15.83 -10.20 3.92
N ARG A 10 16.51 -9.20 4.49
CA ARG A 10 17.43 -9.37 5.62
C ARG A 10 16.82 -8.74 6.87
N GLY A 11 16.42 -9.55 7.83
CA GLY A 11 15.79 -9.09 9.07
C GLY A 11 16.81 -8.45 10.01
N ARG A 12 16.49 -7.24 10.51
CA ARG A 12 17.09 -6.68 11.73
C ARG A 12 15.98 -6.13 12.61
N THR A 13 15.92 -6.63 13.83
CA THR A 13 14.98 -6.26 14.89
C THR A 13 15.38 -4.93 15.52
N CYS A 14 14.40 -4.07 15.83
CA CYS A 14 14.59 -2.95 16.76
C CYS A 14 13.32 -2.70 17.57
N LEU A 15 13.53 -2.23 18.80
CA LEU A 15 12.65 -2.24 19.97
C LEU A 15 11.58 -1.14 19.93
N LEU A 16 10.39 -1.46 20.42
CA LEU A 16 9.25 -0.56 20.62
C LEU A 16 9.28 0.06 22.03
N ASN A 17 8.89 1.33 22.13
CA ASN A 17 8.36 1.92 23.37
C ASN A 17 7.10 2.74 23.06
N CYS A 18 6.04 2.45 23.81
CA CYS A 18 4.67 2.98 23.73
C CYS A 18 4.55 4.49 24.00
N PHE A 19 3.48 5.13 23.49
CA PHE A 19 2.70 6.14 24.22
C PHE A 19 1.23 6.20 23.76
N GLN A 20 0.37 6.69 24.68
CA GLN A 20 -1.07 6.51 24.79
C GLN A 20 -1.96 7.52 24.02
N LYS A 21 -3.19 7.04 23.78
CA LYS A 21 -4.46 7.68 23.38
C LYS A 21 -4.63 9.20 23.55
N VAL A 22 -5.26 9.81 22.53
CA VAL A 22 -6.25 10.89 22.67
C VAL A 22 -7.32 10.73 21.58
N ASP A 23 -8.61 10.72 21.99
CA ASP A 23 -9.80 10.79 21.12
C ASP A 23 -10.22 12.25 20.95
N THR A 24 -10.54 12.69 19.73
CA THR A 24 -11.73 13.53 19.45
C THR A 24 -12.04 13.67 17.96
N PHE A 25 -13.35 13.80 17.71
CA PHE A 25 -14.08 13.75 16.45
C PHE A 25 -13.73 14.83 15.43
N LEU A 26 -13.66 14.44 14.15
CA LEU A 26 -14.12 15.25 13.02
C LEU A 26 -14.84 14.37 11.98
N HIS A 27 -16.00 14.83 11.53
CA HIS A 27 -16.87 14.14 10.58
C HIS A 27 -16.25 14.21 9.18
N ARG A 28 -15.85 13.07 8.61
CA ARG A 28 -15.47 12.93 7.20
C ARG A 28 -16.32 11.82 6.56
N SER A 29 -16.74 12.04 5.32
CA SER A 29 -17.77 11.28 4.61
C SER A 29 -17.35 9.84 4.24
N VAL A 30 -17.30 8.97 5.24
CA VAL A 30 -17.48 7.52 5.05
C VAL A 30 -18.54 7.10 6.07
N GLY A 31 -19.78 6.99 5.61
CA GLY A 31 -20.89 6.55 6.46
C GLY A 31 -20.67 5.10 6.85
N THR A 32 -20.48 4.85 8.14
CA THR A 32 -20.75 3.56 8.77
C THR A 32 -22.22 3.54 9.12
N ASP A 33 -23.01 2.68 8.47
CA ASP A 33 -24.32 2.32 8.99
C ASP A 33 -24.10 1.53 10.28
N ALA A 34 -24.22 2.23 11.41
CA ALA A 34 -24.39 1.59 12.70
C ALA A 34 -25.82 1.04 12.73
N ALA A 35 -25.96 -0.28 12.73
CA ALA A 35 -27.24 -0.94 12.95
C ALA A 35 -27.78 -0.55 14.33
N VAL A 36 -28.82 0.28 14.37
CA VAL A 36 -29.61 0.56 15.57
C VAL A 36 -31.09 0.36 15.26
N ALA A 37 -31.67 -0.51 16.09
CA ALA A 37 -33.06 -0.83 16.38
C ALA A 37 -34.18 -0.12 15.60
N GLN A 38 -35.10 -0.96 15.11
CA GLN A 38 -36.40 -0.64 14.55
C GLN A 38 -37.13 0.45 15.37
N SER A 39 -37.52 1.53 14.71
CA SER A 39 -38.72 2.28 15.07
C SER A 39 -39.44 2.69 13.79
N GLU A 40 -40.71 2.34 13.72
CA GLU A 40 -41.60 2.57 12.59
C GLU A 40 -41.81 4.07 12.34
N THR A 41 -41.72 4.52 11.08
CA THR A 41 -42.52 5.65 10.59
C THR A 41 -42.60 5.65 9.06
N THR A 42 -43.81 5.96 8.60
CA THR A 42 -44.42 5.87 7.26
C THR A 42 -43.73 6.63 6.11
N PRO A 43 -43.99 6.24 4.84
CA PRO A 43 -43.23 6.67 3.66
C PRO A 43 -43.75 7.99 3.07
N ARG A 44 -42.84 8.90 2.69
CA ARG A 44 -43.18 10.02 1.82
C ARG A 44 -42.01 10.54 0.98
N ASP A 45 -42.18 10.36 -0.33
CA ASP A 45 -41.63 11.12 -1.47
C ASP A 45 -40.14 11.46 -1.55
N GLY A 46 -39.41 10.65 -2.34
CA GLY A 46 -39.14 11.07 -3.72
C GLY A 46 -38.24 12.29 -3.93
N ARG A 47 -36.99 12.22 -3.47
CA ARG A 47 -35.80 12.77 -4.15
C ARG A 47 -34.53 12.38 -3.40
N GLU A 48 -34.06 11.16 -3.65
CA GLU A 48 -32.69 10.78 -3.25
C GLU A 48 -31.71 11.55 -4.14
N ALA A 49 -31.04 12.55 -3.55
CA ALA A 49 -29.75 12.98 -4.08
C ALA A 49 -28.84 11.74 -4.05
N LYS A 50 -28.38 11.28 -5.23
CA LYS A 50 -27.33 10.26 -5.34
C LYS A 50 -26.05 10.83 -4.74
N ASP A 51 -25.93 10.73 -3.43
CA ASP A 51 -24.71 10.99 -2.68
C ASP A 51 -23.70 9.93 -3.15
N GLY A 52 -22.66 10.36 -3.86
CA GLY A 52 -21.60 9.50 -4.41
C GLY A 52 -20.72 8.83 -3.34
N ARG A 53 -21.24 8.61 -2.14
CA ARG A 53 -20.54 7.97 -1.03
C ARG A 53 -20.50 6.46 -1.26
N ARG A 54 -19.27 5.96 -1.32
CA ARG A 54 -18.98 4.53 -1.36
C ARG A 54 -18.83 4.02 0.06
N SER A 55 -19.31 2.81 0.33
CA SER A 55 -19.10 2.18 1.63
C SER A 55 -17.62 1.91 1.87
N LEU A 56 -17.21 1.89 3.15
CA LEU A 56 -15.82 1.55 3.54
C LEU A 56 -15.40 0.21 2.93
N HIS A 57 -16.31 -0.77 2.96
CA HIS A 57 -16.10 -2.08 2.36
C HIS A 57 -15.78 -1.99 0.85
N ALA A 58 -16.58 -1.24 0.09
CA ALA A 58 -16.37 -1.08 -1.36
C ALA A 58 -15.05 -0.36 -1.67
N VAL A 59 -14.62 0.58 -0.83
CA VAL A 59 -13.32 1.25 -0.97
C VAL A 59 -12.20 0.26 -0.69
N GLN A 60 -12.24 -0.47 0.42
CA GLN A 60 -11.21 -1.46 0.76
C GLN A 60 -11.10 -2.58 -0.28
N ALA A 61 -12.23 -3.06 -0.81
CA ALA A 61 -12.25 -4.08 -1.86
C ALA A 61 -11.56 -3.60 -3.14
N GLU A 62 -11.80 -2.36 -3.58
CA GLU A 62 -11.10 -1.78 -4.73
C GLU A 62 -9.59 -1.63 -4.45
N ARG A 63 -9.22 -1.15 -3.25
CA ARG A 63 -7.81 -1.02 -2.87
C ARG A 63 -7.10 -2.36 -2.86
N GLN A 64 -7.78 -3.42 -2.43
CA GLN A 64 -7.27 -4.79 -2.46
C GLN A 64 -7.07 -5.27 -3.89
N GLU A 65 -8.02 -5.06 -4.79
CA GLU A 65 -7.90 -5.40 -6.21
C GLU A 65 -6.71 -4.67 -6.86
N GLN A 66 -6.55 -3.37 -6.57
CA GLN A 66 -5.41 -2.56 -7.02
C GLN A 66 -4.08 -3.12 -6.49
N ALA A 67 -4.04 -3.56 -5.23
CA ALA A 67 -2.86 -4.17 -4.64
C ALA A 67 -2.51 -5.52 -5.28
N GLU A 68 -3.49 -6.34 -5.66
CA GLU A 68 -3.27 -7.66 -6.29
C GLU A 68 -2.68 -7.57 -7.71
N LYS A 69 -2.91 -6.44 -8.40
CA LYS A 69 -2.27 -6.12 -9.70
C LYS A 69 -1.05 -5.22 -9.58
N SER A 70 -0.53 -5.05 -8.36
CA SER A 70 0.66 -4.24 -8.08
C SER A 70 1.88 -5.09 -7.71
N VAL A 71 3.07 -4.55 -8.02
CA VAL A 71 4.38 -5.12 -7.68
C VAL A 71 5.26 -4.09 -6.98
N LEU A 72 6.17 -4.56 -6.12
CA LEU A 72 7.19 -3.73 -5.48
C LEU A 72 8.57 -4.05 -6.07
N ILE A 73 9.25 -3.03 -6.59
CA ILE A 73 10.52 -3.17 -7.27
C ILE A 73 11.58 -2.31 -6.58
N SER A 74 12.58 -2.93 -5.98
CA SER A 74 13.80 -2.25 -5.55
C SER A 74 14.58 -1.79 -6.78
N CYS A 75 14.85 -0.48 -6.84
CA CYS A 75 15.54 0.17 -7.93
C CYS A 75 16.97 0.52 -7.51
N GLN A 76 17.93 0.31 -8.41
CA GLN A 76 19.27 0.86 -8.22
C GLN A 76 19.26 2.37 -8.44
N SER A 77 20.13 3.11 -7.73
CA SER A 77 20.21 4.57 -7.72
C SER A 77 20.41 5.24 -9.09
N ARG A 78 20.76 4.45 -10.12
CA ARG A 78 21.02 4.91 -11.50
C ARG A 78 19.89 4.57 -12.48
N THR A 79 18.73 4.17 -11.99
CA THR A 79 17.61 3.75 -12.86
C THR A 79 16.94 4.98 -13.48
N SER A 80 16.92 5.04 -14.82
CA SER A 80 16.15 6.06 -15.55
C SER A 80 14.67 5.68 -15.58
N GLU A 81 13.79 6.58 -15.13
CA GLU A 81 12.33 6.40 -15.14
C GLU A 81 11.80 6.00 -16.51
N LYS A 82 12.24 6.68 -17.58
CA LYS A 82 11.81 6.38 -18.95
C LYS A 82 12.18 4.95 -19.37
N LYS A 83 13.39 4.49 -19.05
CA LYS A 83 13.84 3.13 -19.37
C LYS A 83 13.11 2.09 -18.51
N PHE A 84 12.89 2.40 -17.24
CA PHE A 84 12.14 1.59 -16.29
C PHE A 84 10.71 1.32 -16.78
N LEU A 85 9.96 2.38 -17.08
CA LEU A 85 8.58 2.26 -17.57
C LEU A 85 8.52 1.58 -18.94
N LYS A 86 9.45 1.90 -19.85
CA LYS A 86 9.52 1.25 -21.16
C LYS A 86 9.74 -0.25 -21.05
N TYR A 87 10.55 -0.70 -20.08
CA TYR A 87 10.76 -2.12 -19.83
C TYR A 87 9.47 -2.77 -19.30
N LEU A 88 8.88 -2.21 -18.25
CA LEU A 88 7.68 -2.79 -17.61
C LEU A 88 6.46 -2.80 -18.53
N SER A 89 6.34 -1.80 -19.42
CA SER A 89 5.23 -1.72 -20.39
C SER A 89 5.20 -2.88 -21.39
N ARG A 90 6.27 -3.68 -21.49
CA ARG A 90 6.30 -4.91 -22.31
C ARG A 90 5.48 -6.05 -21.70
N HIS A 91 5.23 -5.99 -20.39
CA HIS A 91 4.49 -7.01 -19.66
C HIS A 91 3.01 -6.68 -19.56
N GLY A 92 2.66 -5.39 -19.58
CA GLY A 92 1.28 -4.93 -19.59
C GLY A 92 1.18 -3.41 -19.44
N HIS A 93 -0.04 -2.88 -19.62
CA HIS A 93 -0.31 -1.47 -19.41
C HIS A 93 -0.12 -1.10 -17.93
N ILE A 94 0.67 -0.05 -17.67
CA ILE A 94 0.89 0.49 -16.32
C ILE A 94 -0.21 1.48 -16.02
N GLN A 95 -1.02 1.20 -15.00
CA GLN A 95 -2.12 2.06 -14.57
C GLN A 95 -1.61 3.22 -13.71
N LYS A 96 -0.74 2.91 -12.73
CA LYS A 96 -0.15 3.88 -11.81
C LYS A 96 1.24 3.40 -11.40
N TYR A 97 2.11 4.35 -11.05
CA TYR A 97 3.37 4.05 -10.40
C TYR A 97 3.81 5.23 -9.54
N PHE A 98 4.64 4.95 -8.55
CA PHE A 98 5.38 5.98 -7.83
C PHE A 98 6.69 5.41 -7.29
N PHE A 99 7.68 6.29 -7.16
CA PHE A 99 8.93 5.98 -6.48
C PHE A 99 8.86 6.47 -5.04
N TYR A 100 9.55 5.79 -4.13
CA TYR A 100 9.77 6.27 -2.77
C TYR A 100 11.14 5.83 -2.27
N GLU A 101 11.62 6.53 -1.24
CA GLU A 101 12.90 6.23 -0.61
C GLU A 101 12.71 5.64 0.79
N SER A 102 13.52 4.64 1.11
CA SER A 102 13.64 4.03 2.44
C SER A 102 15.11 3.63 2.62
N TYR A 103 15.44 2.35 2.82
CA TYR A 103 16.83 1.86 2.77
C TYR A 103 17.46 1.85 1.36
N GLY A 104 16.75 2.39 0.38
CA GLY A 104 17.07 2.45 -1.04
C GLY A 104 15.88 3.04 -1.79
N VAL A 105 15.99 3.14 -3.10
CA VAL A 105 14.88 3.59 -3.95
C VAL A 105 14.02 2.40 -4.32
N TYR A 106 12.71 2.55 -4.13
CA TYR A 106 11.72 1.53 -4.47
C TYR A 106 10.67 2.14 -5.39
N ALA A 107 10.06 1.29 -6.22
CA ALA A 107 8.95 1.63 -7.07
C ALA A 107 7.77 0.71 -6.77
N VAL A 108 6.60 1.29 -6.55
CA VAL A 108 5.33 0.56 -6.61
C VAL A 108 4.78 0.75 -8.01
N VAL A 109 4.44 -0.34 -8.68
CA VAL A 109 3.88 -0.32 -10.04
C VAL A 109 2.60 -1.12 -10.05
N GLU A 110 1.51 -0.47 -10.41
CA GLU A 110 0.18 -1.04 -10.60
C GLU A 110 -0.06 -1.26 -12.09
N PHE A 111 -0.29 -2.51 -12.49
CA PHE A 111 -0.72 -2.85 -13.84
C PHE A 111 -2.23 -2.70 -13.99
N ALA A 112 -2.71 -2.56 -15.23
CA ALA A 112 -4.14 -2.56 -15.53
C ALA A 112 -4.80 -3.92 -15.24
N SER A 113 -4.05 -5.03 -15.41
CA SER A 113 -4.53 -6.39 -15.18
C SER A 113 -3.51 -7.24 -14.42
N ARG A 114 -3.98 -8.35 -13.83
CA ARG A 114 -3.14 -9.35 -13.17
C ARG A 114 -2.20 -10.06 -14.16
N ASP A 115 -2.55 -10.11 -15.44
CA ASP A 115 -1.71 -10.73 -16.47
C ASP A 115 -0.37 -10.01 -16.62
N GLY A 116 -0.35 -8.68 -16.43
CA GLY A 116 0.90 -7.91 -16.42
C GLY A 116 1.84 -8.32 -15.30
N VAL A 117 1.30 -8.61 -14.12
CA VAL A 117 2.05 -9.14 -12.99
C VAL A 117 2.58 -10.54 -13.31
N ALA A 118 1.73 -11.43 -13.84
CA ALA A 118 2.12 -12.80 -14.18
C ALA A 118 3.23 -12.83 -15.25
N SER A 119 3.07 -12.04 -16.32
CA SER A 119 4.07 -11.89 -17.38
C SER A 119 5.43 -11.43 -16.84
N LEU A 120 5.43 -10.44 -15.94
CA LEU A 120 6.64 -9.92 -15.32
C LEU A 120 7.31 -10.95 -14.39
N LEU A 121 6.51 -11.68 -13.60
CA LEU A 121 7.02 -12.73 -12.70
C LEU A 121 7.64 -13.91 -13.45
N GLU A 122 7.07 -14.31 -14.59
CA GLU A 122 7.64 -15.37 -15.42
C GLU A 122 8.93 -14.95 -16.13
N ALA A 123 9.06 -13.67 -16.48
CA ALA A 123 10.30 -13.13 -17.03
C ALA A 123 11.40 -12.88 -15.96
N ALA A 124 11.05 -12.86 -14.68
CA ALA A 124 11.99 -12.54 -13.60
C ALA A 124 12.92 -13.72 -13.29
N THR A 125 14.23 -13.45 -13.25
CA THR A 125 15.23 -14.47 -12.94
C THR A 125 15.39 -14.67 -11.43
N ILE A 126 15.60 -15.92 -11.02
CA ILE A 126 15.99 -16.25 -9.64
C ILE A 126 17.50 -15.93 -9.51
N PRO A 127 17.92 -15.05 -8.60
CA PRO A 127 19.35 -14.81 -8.38
C PRO A 127 20.04 -16.10 -7.92
N SER A 128 21.04 -16.58 -8.65
CA SER A 128 21.92 -17.66 -8.20
C SER A 128 23.10 -17.08 -7.43
N ILE A 129 23.01 -17.02 -6.10
CA ILE A 129 24.15 -16.65 -5.24
C ILE A 129 24.76 -17.96 -4.73
N SER A 130 26.03 -18.20 -5.05
CA SER A 130 26.72 -19.49 -4.87
C SER A 130 26.96 -19.92 -3.41
N HIS A 131 26.60 -19.10 -2.42
CA HIS A 131 26.94 -19.34 -1.01
C HIS A 131 25.79 -19.15 -0.02
N GLU A 132 24.55 -18.98 -0.47
CA GLU A 132 23.39 -18.85 0.42
C GLU A 132 22.26 -19.80 0.01
N SER A 133 21.69 -20.50 1.00
CA SER A 133 20.46 -21.27 0.80
C SER A 133 19.29 -20.29 0.68
N MET A 134 18.73 -20.15 -0.52
CA MET A 134 17.61 -19.25 -0.78
C MET A 134 16.30 -20.03 -0.91
N VAL A 135 15.24 -19.55 -0.26
CA VAL A 135 13.89 -20.09 -0.43
C VAL A 135 13.35 -19.63 -1.81
N PRO A 136 13.05 -20.54 -2.74
CA PRO A 136 12.68 -20.19 -4.12
C PRO A 136 11.20 -19.76 -4.22
N PHE A 137 10.74 -18.85 -3.36
CA PHE A 137 9.38 -18.31 -3.42
C PHE A 137 9.26 -17.29 -4.57
N LYS A 138 8.26 -17.46 -5.44
CA LYS A 138 7.95 -16.48 -6.51
C LYS A 138 7.08 -15.37 -5.92
N SER A 139 7.70 -14.28 -5.43
CA SER A 139 6.96 -13.13 -4.90
C SER A 139 6.90 -11.96 -5.88
N ARG A 140 5.93 -11.07 -5.68
CA ARG A 140 5.84 -9.75 -6.33
C ARG A 140 6.85 -8.72 -5.78
N LEU A 141 7.80 -9.18 -4.98
CA LEU A 141 8.95 -8.41 -4.49
C LEU A 141 10.17 -8.64 -5.38
N MET A 142 10.51 -7.62 -6.14
CA MET A 142 11.57 -7.71 -7.15
C MET A 142 12.66 -6.66 -6.92
N SER A 143 13.78 -6.87 -7.58
CA SER A 143 14.98 -6.05 -7.58
C SER A 143 15.43 -5.87 -9.02
N LEU A 144 15.48 -4.63 -9.48
CA LEU A 144 15.94 -4.30 -10.81
C LEU A 144 17.46 -4.10 -10.80
N ARG A 145 18.17 -4.89 -11.59
CA ARG A 145 19.60 -4.72 -11.86
C ARG A 145 19.77 -4.13 -13.26
N SER A 146 20.29 -2.90 -13.33
CA SER A 146 20.71 -2.30 -14.60
C SER A 146 22.15 -2.74 -14.88
N VAL A 147 22.39 -3.42 -16.00
CA VAL A 147 23.76 -3.81 -16.42
C VAL A 147 24.46 -2.72 -17.24
N ASP A 148 23.77 -1.61 -17.57
CA ASP A 148 24.40 -0.51 -18.29
C ASP A 148 24.95 0.54 -17.31
N SER A 149 26.24 0.44 -17.05
CA SER A 149 27.04 1.36 -16.25
C SER A 149 27.53 2.54 -17.09
N LEU A 150 26.67 3.52 -17.41
CA LEU A 150 27.12 4.79 -17.99
C LEU A 150 26.37 6.00 -17.40
N ASN A 151 27.18 6.86 -16.78
CA ASN A 151 27.02 8.23 -16.28
C ASN A 151 25.75 9.03 -16.66
N HIS A 152 24.59 8.65 -16.11
CA HIS A 152 23.45 9.56 -16.04
C HIS A 152 22.96 9.69 -14.60
N GLN A 153 23.07 10.90 -14.04
CA GLN A 153 22.34 11.31 -12.85
C GLN A 153 20.89 11.57 -13.27
N SER A 154 20.05 10.55 -13.29
CA SER A 154 18.61 10.76 -13.34
C SER A 154 18.07 10.75 -11.91
N SER A 155 17.61 11.91 -11.43
CA SER A 155 16.85 11.97 -10.18
C SER A 155 15.46 11.38 -10.42
N LEU A 156 15.12 10.32 -9.68
CA LEU A 156 13.76 9.83 -9.60
C LEU A 156 13.01 10.73 -8.61
N GLN A 157 11.81 11.18 -8.98
CA GLN A 157 10.98 11.95 -8.05
C GLN A 157 10.34 11.00 -7.04
N CYS A 158 10.96 10.90 -5.86
CA CYS A 158 10.46 10.08 -4.76
C CYS A 158 9.33 10.79 -4.01
N ARG A 159 8.27 10.04 -3.70
CA ARG A 159 7.15 10.46 -2.87
C ARG A 159 7.48 10.18 -1.40
N PRO A 160 7.37 11.17 -0.50
CA PRO A 160 7.66 10.98 0.91
C PRO A 160 6.69 9.98 1.54
N GLN A 161 7.21 9.09 2.38
CA GLN A 161 6.42 8.06 3.10
C GLN A 161 6.45 8.27 4.62
N THR A 162 7.14 9.31 5.08
CA THR A 162 7.28 9.70 6.48
C THR A 162 6.82 11.14 6.65
N SER A 163 6.36 11.47 7.85
CA SER A 163 5.98 12.84 8.18
C SER A 163 7.20 13.78 8.20
N VAL A 164 6.95 15.07 8.00
CA VAL A 164 7.96 16.12 8.22
C VAL A 164 8.39 16.19 9.69
N SER A 165 9.52 16.86 9.95
CA SER A 165 9.97 17.12 11.31
C SER A 165 9.04 18.09 12.04
N ILE A 166 9.01 18.02 13.37
CA ILE A 166 8.20 18.94 14.19
C ILE A 166 8.61 20.39 13.96
N SER A 167 9.91 20.67 13.80
CA SER A 167 10.41 22.03 13.55
C SER A 167 9.90 22.60 12.22
N GLU A 168 9.92 21.80 11.15
CA GLU A 168 9.39 22.18 9.84
C GLU A 168 7.88 22.43 9.91
N LEU A 169 7.16 21.57 10.65
CA LEU A 169 5.73 21.75 10.89
C LEU A 169 5.45 23.06 11.62
N ILE A 170 6.15 23.36 12.72
CA ILE A 170 5.95 24.60 13.47
C ILE A 170 6.17 25.82 12.57
N HIS A 171 7.24 25.81 11.77
CA HIS A 171 7.51 26.89 10.82
C HIS A 171 6.36 27.08 9.83
N ARG A 172 5.89 25.99 9.21
CA ARG A 172 4.76 26.02 8.27
C ARG A 172 3.46 26.51 8.90
N LEU A 173 3.14 26.07 10.11
CA LEU A 173 1.91 26.51 10.80
C LEU A 173 1.99 27.98 11.23
N SER A 174 3.18 28.49 11.54
CA SER A 174 3.35 29.89 11.94
C SER A 174 3.15 30.88 10.80
N SER A 175 3.21 30.42 9.53
CA SER A 175 2.97 31.25 8.35
C SER A 175 1.51 31.30 7.89
N GLU A 176 0.61 30.54 8.50
CA GLU A 176 -0.83 30.54 8.16
C GLU A 176 -1.54 31.74 8.79
N GLU A 177 -2.59 32.26 8.15
CA GLU A 177 -3.28 33.49 8.55
C GLU A 177 -4.34 33.28 9.65
N SER A 178 -4.73 32.03 9.90
CA SER A 178 -5.80 31.67 10.86
C SER A 178 -5.62 30.28 11.46
N VAL A 179 -6.28 30.01 12.58
CA VAL A 179 -6.26 28.70 13.25
C VAL A 179 -6.88 27.62 12.36
N GLU A 180 -7.91 27.97 11.60
CA GLU A 180 -8.58 27.07 10.66
C GLU A 180 -7.63 26.62 9.54
N GLN A 181 -6.84 27.54 9.00
CA GLN A 181 -5.79 27.23 8.03
C GLN A 181 -4.68 26.39 8.67
N GLN A 182 -4.28 26.67 9.91
CA GLN A 182 -3.31 25.85 10.65
C GLN A 182 -3.79 24.41 10.80
N ILE A 183 -5.05 24.18 11.17
CA ILE A 183 -5.64 22.83 11.31
C ILE A 183 -5.65 22.11 9.95
N THR A 184 -6.00 22.82 8.88
CA THR A 184 -6.01 22.25 7.52
C THR A 184 -4.60 21.86 7.08
N SER A 185 -3.64 22.77 7.24
CA SER A 185 -2.22 22.58 6.91
C SER A 185 -1.61 21.42 7.71
N LEU A 186 -1.90 21.34 9.03
CA LEU A 186 -1.52 20.23 9.89
C LEU A 186 -2.05 18.89 9.38
N THR A 187 -3.33 18.86 9.01
CA THR A 187 -4.01 17.66 8.50
C THR A 187 -3.38 17.21 7.19
N GLU A 188 -3.14 18.12 6.25
CA GLU A 188 -2.54 17.80 4.94
C GLU A 188 -1.11 17.27 5.07
N VAL A 189 -0.32 17.83 5.98
CA VAL A 189 1.07 17.42 6.22
C VAL A 189 1.16 16.02 6.82
N TYR A 190 0.22 15.67 7.70
CA TYR A 190 0.27 14.42 8.45
C TYR A 190 -0.59 13.31 7.90
N GLN A 191 -1.69 13.58 7.22
CA GLN A 191 -2.57 12.54 6.71
C GLN A 191 -1.85 11.56 5.79
N LEU A 192 -2.33 10.32 5.73
CA LEU A 192 -1.86 9.35 4.74
C LEU A 192 -2.06 9.91 3.33
N THR A 193 -1.00 9.82 2.51
CA THR A 193 -1.09 10.12 1.08
C THR A 193 -1.70 8.92 0.35
N GLU A 194 -2.19 9.16 -0.86
CA GLU A 194 -2.69 8.10 -1.73
C GLU A 194 -1.61 7.04 -2.00
N GLU A 195 -0.37 7.46 -2.25
CA GLU A 195 0.76 6.55 -2.46
C GLU A 195 1.02 5.70 -1.21
N ASN A 196 0.96 6.30 -0.01
CA ASN A 196 1.15 5.57 1.24
C ASN A 196 0.02 4.57 1.48
N SER A 197 -1.24 4.96 1.23
CA SER A 197 -2.38 4.04 1.28
C SER A 197 -2.20 2.87 0.30
N ARG A 198 -1.82 3.13 -0.96
CA ARG A 198 -1.53 2.06 -1.93
C ARG A 198 -0.43 1.12 -1.46
N LEU A 199 0.65 1.67 -0.91
CA LEU A 199 1.76 0.88 -0.37
C LEU A 199 1.30 -0.02 0.78
N ARG A 200 0.47 0.50 1.70
CA ARG A 200 -0.09 -0.29 2.83
C ARG A 200 -0.91 -1.48 2.33
N PHE A 201 -1.84 -1.26 1.39
CA PHE A 201 -2.62 -2.35 0.81
C PHE A 201 -1.75 -3.35 0.03
N LEU A 202 -0.72 -2.86 -0.68
CA LEU A 202 0.25 -3.75 -1.33
C LEU A 202 0.99 -4.63 -0.31
N VAL A 203 1.44 -4.09 0.82
CA VAL A 203 2.09 -4.88 1.88
C VAL A 203 1.15 -5.98 2.41
N CYS A 204 -0.13 -5.66 2.67
CA CYS A 204 -1.12 -6.68 3.05
C CYS A 204 -1.27 -7.77 1.97
N SER A 205 -1.34 -7.35 0.70
CA SER A 205 -1.44 -8.27 -0.45
C SER A 205 -0.21 -9.17 -0.58
N LEU A 206 1.00 -8.65 -0.35
CA LEU A 206 2.24 -9.42 -0.38
C LEU A 206 2.32 -10.45 0.76
N LEU A 207 1.87 -10.08 1.96
CA LEU A 207 1.79 -11.00 3.08
C LEU A 207 0.72 -12.07 2.83
N LYS A 208 -0.40 -11.72 2.17
CA LYS A 208 -1.41 -12.69 1.73
C LYS A 208 -0.79 -13.73 0.79
N ASP A 209 0.06 -13.33 -0.17
CA ASP A 209 0.72 -14.30 -1.07
C ASP A 209 1.52 -15.37 -0.28
N ILE A 210 2.16 -14.98 0.82
CA ILE A 210 2.93 -15.88 1.67
C ILE A 210 1.99 -16.76 2.51
N ALA A 211 1.00 -16.15 3.19
CA ALA A 211 0.05 -16.86 4.03
C ALA A 211 -0.79 -17.87 3.24
N ALA A 212 -1.16 -17.54 2.00
CA ALA A 212 -1.95 -18.38 1.11
C ALA A 212 -1.26 -19.70 0.73
N ALA A 213 0.07 -19.81 0.91
CA ALA A 213 0.78 -21.08 0.76
C ALA A 213 0.43 -22.10 1.85
N TYR A 214 -0.04 -21.64 3.02
CA TYR A 214 -0.43 -22.47 4.17
C TYR A 214 -1.95 -22.47 4.39
N PHE A 215 -2.58 -21.33 4.15
CA PHE A 215 -4.00 -21.08 4.36
C PHE A 215 -4.61 -20.63 3.03
N PRO A 216 -4.94 -21.57 2.11
CA PRO A 216 -5.60 -21.22 0.86
C PRO A 216 -6.84 -20.38 1.14
N GLU A 217 -7.17 -19.43 0.27
CA GLU A 217 -8.36 -18.56 0.41
C GLU A 217 -8.33 -17.56 1.58
N CYS A 218 -7.25 -17.48 2.37
CA CYS A 218 -7.12 -16.45 3.39
C CYS A 218 -7.14 -15.03 2.81
N THR A 219 -7.57 -14.07 3.62
CA THR A 219 -7.46 -12.65 3.28
C THR A 219 -6.69 -11.90 4.38
N ILE A 220 -5.87 -10.93 3.97
CA ILE A 220 -5.19 -10.03 4.89
C ILE A 220 -5.64 -8.62 4.54
N ARG A 221 -6.26 -7.93 5.50
CA ARG A 221 -6.81 -6.59 5.31
C ARG A 221 -6.21 -5.61 6.33
N PRO A 222 -5.92 -4.38 5.92
CA PRO A 222 -5.54 -3.35 6.87
C PRO A 222 -6.76 -2.92 7.72
N PHE A 223 -6.53 -2.63 8.99
CA PHE A 223 -7.54 -2.01 9.86
C PHE A 223 -6.96 -0.82 10.63
N GLY A 224 -7.77 -0.22 11.51
CA GLY A 224 -7.35 0.87 12.37
C GLY A 224 -6.98 2.15 11.61
N SER A 225 -5.87 2.77 12.00
CA SER A 225 -5.41 4.08 11.49
C SER A 225 -5.20 4.09 9.96
N SER A 226 -4.94 2.93 9.36
CA SER A 226 -4.71 2.81 7.91
C SER A 226 -5.97 3.02 7.06
N VAL A 227 -7.16 2.86 7.63
CA VAL A 227 -8.44 2.87 6.89
C VAL A 227 -9.54 3.72 7.53
N ASN A 228 -9.38 4.19 8.77
CA ASN A 228 -10.40 4.95 9.49
C ASN A 228 -10.45 6.45 9.14
N GLY A 229 -9.51 6.95 8.31
CA GLY A 229 -9.44 8.35 7.90
C GLY A 229 -8.63 9.27 8.81
N PHE A 230 -8.13 8.77 9.94
CA PHE A 230 -7.29 9.51 10.90
C PHE A 230 -5.82 9.06 10.89
N GLY A 231 -5.42 8.25 9.91
CA GLY A 231 -4.05 7.79 9.77
C GLY A 231 -3.05 8.91 9.53
N LYS A 232 -1.92 8.84 10.22
CA LYS A 232 -0.78 9.74 10.05
C LYS A 232 0.36 9.02 9.31
N LEU A 233 1.08 9.72 8.43
CA LEU A 233 2.32 9.20 7.83
C LEU A 233 3.29 8.73 8.91
N GLY A 234 3.76 7.48 8.78
CA GLY A 234 4.61 6.81 9.77
C GLY A 234 3.86 6.07 10.88
N CYS A 235 2.53 6.05 10.91
CA CYS A 235 1.79 5.18 11.83
C CYS A 235 1.93 3.70 11.45
N ASP A 236 1.68 2.81 12.41
CA ASP A 236 1.73 1.37 12.19
C ASP A 236 0.71 0.91 11.13
N LEU A 237 1.00 -0.23 10.51
CA LEU A 237 0.08 -0.94 9.61
C LEU A 237 -0.49 -2.14 10.35
N ASP A 238 -1.63 -1.93 10.99
CA ASP A 238 -2.38 -3.00 11.64
C ASP A 238 -3.10 -3.87 10.61
N MET A 239 -2.95 -5.19 10.71
CA MET A 239 -3.48 -6.15 9.73
C MET A 239 -4.28 -7.25 10.42
N PHE A 240 -5.41 -7.61 9.82
CA PHE A 240 -6.24 -8.74 10.25
C PHE A 240 -6.12 -9.85 9.21
N LEU A 241 -5.80 -11.06 9.67
CA LEU A 241 -5.81 -12.29 8.87
C LEU A 241 -7.15 -12.99 9.08
N ASP A 242 -7.93 -13.06 8.01
CA ASP A 242 -9.23 -13.73 7.95
C ASP A 242 -9.07 -15.11 7.32
N LEU A 243 -9.55 -16.12 8.05
CA LEU A 243 -9.54 -17.53 7.67
C LEU A 243 -10.97 -18.08 7.47
N ASP A 244 -12.00 -17.25 7.62
CA ASP A 244 -13.40 -17.71 7.60
C ASP A 244 -13.84 -18.15 6.19
N SER A 245 -13.16 -17.64 5.16
CA SER A 245 -13.39 -18.03 3.76
C SER A 245 -12.79 -19.38 3.40
N ILE A 246 -12.00 -20.01 4.28
CA ILE A 246 -11.31 -21.27 3.99
C ILE A 246 -12.34 -22.40 4.03
N SER A 247 -12.84 -22.76 2.86
CA SER A 247 -13.90 -23.77 2.66
C SER A 247 -13.52 -25.21 3.05
N GLY A 248 -12.32 -25.44 3.61
CA GLY A 248 -11.72 -26.74 3.86
C GLY A 248 -11.88 -27.34 5.26
N TRP A 249 -12.42 -26.62 6.26
CA TRP A 249 -12.55 -27.16 7.63
C TRP A 249 -13.86 -27.92 7.88
N ASN A 250 -14.56 -28.36 6.84
CA ASN A 250 -15.57 -29.41 6.93
C ASN A 250 -14.91 -30.78 7.21
N VAL A 251 -14.13 -30.86 8.29
CA VAL A 251 -13.76 -32.12 8.91
C VAL A 251 -15.06 -32.66 9.48
N LYS A 252 -15.64 -33.68 8.82
CA LYS A 252 -16.62 -34.54 9.46
C LYS A 252 -15.99 -35.00 10.78
N GLN A 253 -16.54 -34.54 11.90
CA GLN A 253 -16.19 -35.13 13.19
C GLN A 253 -16.55 -36.62 13.13
N PRO A 254 -15.69 -37.52 13.65
CA PRO A 254 -15.98 -38.94 13.75
C PRO A 254 -17.20 -39.20 14.65
#